data_AF-A0A7X8RJV7-F1
#
_entry.id   AF-A0A7X8RJV7-F1
#
_cell.length_a   1.000
_cell.length_b   1.000
_cell.length_c   1.000
_cell.angle_alpha   90.00
_cell.angle_beta   90.00
_cell.angle_gamma   90.00
#
_symmetry.space_group_name_H-M   'P 1'
#
loop_
_entity.id
_entity.type
_entity.pdbx_description
1 polymer ?
#
loop_
_entity_poly.entity_id
_entity_poly.type
_entity_poly.pdbx_seq_one_letter_code
_entity_poly.pdbx_strand_id
1 'polypeptide(L)'
;MMLVDIDLLPKRKSRNITTPLVYGICAFFLLFVAIILFTFSNMVNNDVETAEQDLEMVQQLRIAKEEAMNRPQNSSSAQRLEDTVAWAEEYPLEMVPVMQDLIRLLPERGFIQSFSYDETGLLNLSVQFDESRDAAYFLYHLNESPQYHSIDLSSISTVEIGDEEAVNVLPRYVGQFTLGFDRTAFQAMDELEEEGTEDGTENDTETDEDGGEEL
;
A
#
# COMPACT_ATOMS: atom_id res chain seq x y z
N MET A 1 19.64 -107.68 -11.63
CA MET A 1 18.56 -106.93 -12.29
C MET A 1 18.93 -105.46 -12.23
N MET A 2 19.20 -104.90 -13.40
CA MET A 2 19.73 -103.55 -13.61
C MET A 2 18.56 -102.73 -14.12
N LEU A 3 18.02 -101.83 -13.29
CA LEU A 3 17.20 -100.74 -13.79
C LEU A 3 18.17 -99.63 -14.16
N VAL A 4 18.39 -99.49 -15.46
CA VAL A 4 19.11 -98.38 -16.04
C VAL A 4 18.16 -97.18 -15.98
N ASP A 5 18.41 -96.27 -15.05
CA ASP A 5 17.81 -94.93 -15.09
C ASP A 5 18.50 -94.15 -16.21
N ILE A 6 17.78 -94.04 -17.31
CA ILE A 6 18.13 -93.22 -18.45
C ILE A 6 17.64 -91.80 -18.13
N ASP A 7 18.53 -90.98 -17.56
CA ASP A 7 18.33 -89.53 -17.52
C ASP A 7 18.70 -88.95 -18.90
N LEU A 8 17.67 -88.72 -19.74
CA LEU A 8 17.78 -88.07 -21.05
C LEU A 8 17.23 -86.64 -21.01
N LEU A 9 17.57 -85.87 -19.98
CA LEU A 9 17.41 -84.41 -20.05
C LEU A 9 18.69 -83.77 -20.60
N PRO A 10 18.68 -83.27 -21.86
CA PRO A 10 19.81 -82.50 -22.36
C PRO A 10 19.93 -81.22 -21.53
N LYS A 11 20.98 -81.12 -20.71
CA LYS A 11 21.34 -79.87 -20.03
C LYS A 11 21.59 -78.81 -21.10
N ARG A 12 20.58 -77.96 -21.32
CA ARG A 12 20.62 -76.77 -22.17
C ARG A 12 21.86 -75.98 -21.78
N LYS A 13 22.88 -76.02 -22.66
CA LYS A 13 24.10 -75.22 -22.56
C LYS A 13 23.69 -73.82 -22.12
N SER A 14 24.10 -73.43 -20.92
CA SER A 14 23.86 -72.09 -20.40
C SER A 14 24.58 -71.15 -21.35
N ARG A 15 23.86 -70.69 -22.37
CA ARG A 15 24.27 -69.60 -23.23
C ARG A 15 24.70 -68.53 -22.25
N ASN A 16 25.97 -68.15 -22.34
CA ASN A 16 26.65 -67.14 -21.58
C ASN A 16 25.96 -65.80 -21.81
N ILE A 17 24.71 -65.70 -21.36
CA ILE A 17 23.85 -64.52 -21.40
C ILE A 17 24.31 -63.52 -20.34
N THR A 18 25.05 -64.01 -19.34
CA THR A 18 25.75 -63.20 -18.34
C THR A 18 26.76 -62.24 -18.99
N THR A 19 27.46 -62.66 -20.05
CA THR A 19 28.45 -61.82 -20.73
C THR A 19 27.81 -60.62 -21.46
N PRO A 20 26.83 -60.78 -22.38
CA PRO A 20 26.14 -59.64 -22.99
C PRO A 20 25.29 -58.84 -21.99
N LEU A 21 24.76 -59.46 -20.92
CA LEU A 21 24.05 -58.76 -19.85
C LEU A 21 24.97 -57.79 -19.10
N VAL A 22 26.19 -58.22 -18.76
CA VAL A 22 27.20 -57.37 -18.11
C VAL A 22 27.63 -56.22 -19.03
N TYR A 23 27.82 -56.46 -20.33
CA TYR A 23 28.09 -55.38 -21.29
C TYR A 23 26.91 -54.40 -21.42
N GLY A 24 25.67 -54.88 -21.40
CA GLY A 24 24.48 -54.04 -21.43
C GLY A 24 24.35 -53.13 -20.21
N ILE A 25 24.60 -53.67 -19.01
CA ILE A 25 24.61 -52.89 -17.77
C ILE A 25 25.74 -51.85 -17.77
N CYS A 26 26.93 -52.24 -18.23
CA CYS A 26 28.07 -51.33 -18.33
C CYS A 26 27.80 -50.18 -19.32
N ALA A 27 27.20 -50.49 -20.46
CA ALA A 27 26.78 -49.48 -21.45
C ALA A 27 25.69 -48.54 -20.91
N PHE A 28 24.73 -49.07 -20.14
CA PHE A 28 23.69 -48.26 -19.52
C PHE A 28 24.27 -47.28 -18.49
N PHE A 29 25.20 -47.72 -17.64
CA PHE A 29 25.90 -46.85 -16.70
C PHE A 29 26.69 -45.75 -17.40
N LEU A 30 27.39 -46.09 -18.49
CA LEU A 30 28.12 -45.11 -19.29
C LEU A 30 27.21 -44.04 -19.89
N LEU A 31 26.07 -44.45 -20.43
CA LEU A 31 25.07 -43.55 -21.00
C LEU A 31 24.44 -42.65 -19.92
N PHE A 32 24.16 -43.21 -18.75
CA PHE A 32 23.62 -42.45 -17.61
C PHE A 32 24.59 -41.36 -17.14
N VAL A 33 25.88 -41.68 -17.02
CA VAL A 33 26.93 -40.71 -16.66
C VAL A 33 27.05 -39.63 -17.73
N ALA A 34 26.99 -39.99 -19.01
CA ALA A 34 27.06 -39.03 -20.11
C ALA A 34 25.88 -38.04 -20.08
N ILE A 35 24.66 -38.52 -19.79
CA ILE A 35 23.48 -37.66 -19.65
C ILE A 35 23.65 -36.70 -18.47
N ILE A 36 24.11 -37.17 -17.32
CA ILE A 36 24.33 -36.33 -16.14
C ILE A 36 25.35 -35.22 -16.46
N LEU A 37 26.50 -35.57 -17.05
CA LEU A 37 27.52 -34.59 -17.41
C LEU A 37 27.00 -33.56 -18.43
N PHE A 38 26.20 -34.00 -19.41
CA PHE A 38 25.58 -33.11 -20.38
C PHE A 38 24.61 -32.14 -19.71
N THR A 39 23.75 -32.62 -18.81
CA THR A 39 22.79 -31.76 -18.09
C THR A 39 23.49 -30.77 -17.17
N PHE A 40 24.56 -31.19 -16.49
CA PHE A 40 25.34 -30.33 -15.61
C PHE A 40 26.06 -29.24 -16.40
N SER A 41 26.68 -29.58 -17.54
CA SER A 41 27.33 -28.60 -18.41
C SER A 41 26.33 -27.59 -18.97
N ASN A 42 25.10 -28.01 -19.28
CA ASN A 42 24.07 -27.12 -19.80
C ASN A 42 23.51 -26.18 -18.72
N MET A 43 23.37 -26.66 -17.48
CA MET A 43 22.95 -25.84 -16.34
C MET A 43 23.96 -24.74 -16.02
N VAL A 44 25.26 -25.08 -15.99
CA VAL A 44 26.34 -24.11 -15.76
C VAL A 44 26.39 -23.04 -16.86
N ASN A 45 26.14 -23.42 -18.12
CA ASN A 45 26.07 -22.45 -19.22
C ASN A 45 24.85 -21.51 -19.09
N ASN A 46 23.70 -22.03 -18.66
CA ASN A 46 22.49 -21.21 -18.48
C ASN A 46 22.64 -20.19 -17.34
N ASP A 47 23.38 -20.54 -16.28
CA ASP A 47 23.65 -19.61 -15.16
C ASP A 47 24.53 -18.43 -15.61
N VAL A 48 25.46 -18.67 -16.52
CA VAL A 48 26.31 -17.61 -17.12
C VAL A 48 25.49 -16.71 -18.05
N GLU A 49 24.60 -17.28 -18.87
CA GLU A 49 23.72 -16.53 -19.76
C GLU A 49 22.71 -15.66 -19.00
N THR A 50 22.21 -16.14 -17.85
CA THR A 50 21.31 -15.37 -16.97
C THR A 50 22.05 -14.20 -16.31
N ALA A 51 23.29 -14.42 -15.86
CA ALA A 51 24.11 -13.37 -15.27
C ALA A 51 24.50 -12.27 -16.29
N GLU A 52 24.70 -12.63 -17.55
CA GLU A 52 24.92 -11.67 -18.64
C GLU A 52 23.66 -10.85 -18.96
N GLN A 53 22.48 -11.48 -18.98
CA GLN A 53 21.20 -10.78 -19.18
C GLN A 53 20.89 -9.77 -18.06
N ASP A 54 21.16 -10.12 -16.81
CA ASP A 54 20.97 -9.20 -15.69
C ASP A 54 21.90 -7.98 -15.81
N LEU A 55 23.13 -8.19 -16.26
CA LEU A 55 24.10 -7.12 -16.48
C LEU A 55 23.69 -6.19 -17.64
N GLU A 56 23.18 -6.75 -18.74
CA GLU A 56 22.64 -5.98 -19.85
C GLU A 56 21.39 -5.20 -19.46
N MET A 57 20.48 -5.79 -18.67
CA MET A 57 19.28 -5.11 -18.17
C MET A 57 19.64 -3.92 -17.27
N VAL A 58 20.61 -4.09 -16.38
CA VAL A 58 21.10 -3.01 -15.50
C VAL A 58 21.79 -1.91 -16.31
N GLN A 59 22.56 -2.25 -17.34
CA GLN A 59 23.18 -1.28 -18.23
C GLN A 59 22.14 -0.50 -19.04
N GLN A 60 21.13 -1.17 -19.60
CA GLN A 60 20.03 -0.53 -20.32
C GLN A 60 19.24 0.42 -19.42
N LEU A 61 18.95 0.03 -18.17
CA LEU A 61 18.31 0.91 -17.18
C LEU A 61 19.17 2.13 -16.85
N ARG A 62 20.49 1.94 -16.71
CA ARG A 62 21.44 3.04 -16.45
C ARG A 62 21.48 4.01 -17.63
N ILE A 63 21.55 3.52 -18.86
CA ILE A 63 21.55 4.34 -20.08
C ILE A 63 20.20 5.08 -20.22
N ALA A 64 19.07 4.41 -20.02
CA ALA A 64 17.76 5.05 -20.06
C ALA A 64 17.60 6.16 -19.00
N LYS A 65 18.13 5.95 -17.80
CA LYS A 65 18.14 6.96 -16.73
C LYS A 65 19.08 8.13 -17.04
N GLU A 66 20.26 7.82 -17.59
CA GLU A 66 21.25 8.82 -17.99
C GLU A 66 20.77 9.62 -19.21
N GLU A 67 20.04 9.02 -20.16
CA GLU A 67 19.35 9.70 -21.26
C GLU A 67 18.14 10.50 -20.78
N ALA A 68 17.43 10.06 -19.74
CA ALA A 68 16.38 10.87 -19.11
C ALA A 68 16.96 12.11 -18.41
N MET A 69 18.17 11.99 -17.83
CA MET A 69 18.90 13.10 -17.21
C MET A 69 19.62 14.01 -18.23
N ASN A 70 20.13 13.44 -19.33
CA ASN A 70 20.90 14.16 -20.36
C ASN A 70 20.07 14.55 -21.59
N ARG A 71 18.81 14.12 -21.71
CA ARG A 71 17.85 14.77 -22.61
C ARG A 71 17.87 16.25 -22.25
N PRO A 72 18.00 17.16 -23.23
CA PRO A 72 18.24 18.55 -22.93
C PRO A 72 17.08 19.14 -22.13
N GLN A 73 17.19 19.11 -20.80
CA GLN A 73 16.55 20.04 -19.89
C GLN A 73 17.27 21.41 -19.96
N ASN A 74 17.70 21.79 -21.18
CA ASN A 74 18.33 23.07 -21.52
C ASN A 74 17.30 24.13 -21.89
N SER A 75 16.01 23.83 -21.80
CA SER A 75 15.01 24.85 -21.55
C SER A 75 14.68 24.78 -20.07
N SER A 76 15.12 25.82 -19.35
CA SER A 76 14.39 26.41 -18.22
C SER A 76 14.61 25.83 -16.81
N SER A 77 15.78 26.11 -16.25
CA SER A 77 15.89 26.37 -14.81
C SER A 77 14.85 27.43 -14.35
N ALA A 78 14.47 28.36 -15.22
CA ALA A 78 13.38 29.30 -15.00
C ALA A 78 12.00 28.63 -14.92
N GLN A 79 11.67 27.65 -15.76
CA GLN A 79 10.34 27.01 -15.75
C GLN A 79 10.24 25.94 -14.69
N ARG A 80 11.34 25.32 -14.26
CA ARG A 80 11.33 24.56 -13.01
C ARG A 80 11.08 25.44 -11.80
N LEU A 81 11.61 26.66 -11.80
CA LEU A 81 11.31 27.62 -10.75
C LEU A 81 9.86 28.11 -10.85
N GLU A 82 9.34 28.30 -12.06
CA GLU A 82 7.95 28.67 -12.33
C GLU A 82 6.97 27.54 -11.99
N ASP A 83 7.31 26.28 -12.25
CA ASP A 83 6.54 25.10 -11.83
C ASP A 83 6.60 24.91 -10.30
N THR A 84 7.75 25.22 -9.68
CA THR A 84 7.89 25.20 -8.21
C THR A 84 7.14 26.35 -7.55
N VAL A 85 7.11 27.52 -8.20
CA VAL A 85 6.34 28.69 -7.77
C VAL A 85 4.84 28.45 -7.98
N ALA A 86 4.42 27.84 -9.09
CA ALA A 86 3.04 27.44 -9.31
C ALA A 86 2.58 26.39 -8.29
N TRP A 87 3.42 25.41 -7.95
CA TRP A 87 3.13 24.47 -6.84
C TRP A 87 3.02 25.17 -5.48
N ALA A 88 3.83 26.21 -5.24
CA ALA A 88 3.78 27.00 -4.01
C ALA A 88 2.60 27.99 -3.98
N GLU A 89 2.18 28.53 -5.12
CA GLU A 89 1.02 29.43 -5.27
C GLU A 89 -0.31 28.65 -5.21
N GLU A 90 -0.34 27.39 -5.67
CA GLU A 90 -1.50 26.49 -5.55
C GLU A 90 -1.59 25.76 -4.19
N TYR A 91 -0.67 26.08 -3.28
CA TYR A 91 -0.67 25.65 -1.89
C TYR A 91 -0.84 26.85 -0.96
N PRO A 92 -2.10 27.27 -0.79
CA PRO A 92 -2.71 27.07 0.51
C PRO A 92 -4.06 26.39 0.34
N LEU A 93 -4.07 25.07 0.50
CA LEU A 93 -5.31 24.45 0.97
C LEU A 93 -5.42 24.80 2.45
N GLU A 94 -6.40 25.62 2.78
CA GLU A 94 -6.82 25.78 4.15
C GLU A 94 -7.40 24.44 4.61
N MET A 95 -6.59 23.63 5.29
CA MET A 95 -7.05 22.36 5.85
C MET A 95 -7.91 22.57 7.10
N VAL A 96 -8.00 23.82 7.59
CA VAL A 96 -8.82 24.23 8.73
C VAL A 96 -10.31 23.94 8.48
N PRO A 97 -10.95 24.42 7.39
CA PRO A 97 -12.34 24.11 7.09
C PRO A 97 -12.59 22.61 6.92
N VAL A 98 -11.67 21.89 6.27
CA VAL A 98 -11.76 20.42 6.10
C VAL A 98 -11.75 19.72 7.47
N MET A 99 -10.84 20.12 8.36
CA MET A 99 -10.75 19.57 9.70
C MET A 99 -11.99 19.92 10.54
N GLN A 100 -12.51 21.14 10.41
CA GLN A 100 -13.71 21.57 11.11
C GLN A 100 -14.95 20.78 10.68
N ASP A 101 -15.10 20.51 9.38
CA ASP A 101 -16.18 19.67 8.86
C ASP A 101 -16.06 18.22 9.35
N LEU A 102 -14.85 17.64 9.34
CA LEU A 102 -14.62 16.30 9.91
C LEU A 102 -14.96 16.22 11.40
N ILE A 103 -14.67 17.27 12.16
CA ILE A 103 -15.04 17.35 13.58
C ILE A 103 -16.57 17.46 13.75
N ARG A 104 -17.26 18.20 12.87
CA ARG A 104 -18.74 18.29 12.88
C ARG A 104 -19.41 16.94 12.60
N LEU A 105 -18.81 16.12 11.74
CA LEU A 105 -19.29 14.76 11.41
C LEU A 105 -18.91 13.71 12.48
N LEU A 106 -18.03 14.06 13.41
CA LEU A 106 -17.56 13.18 14.45
C LEU A 106 -18.65 12.94 15.51
N PRO A 107 -18.82 11.71 16.02
CA PRO A 107 -19.71 11.46 17.15
C PRO A 107 -19.23 12.20 18.41
N GLU A 108 -20.14 12.51 19.35
CA GLU A 108 -19.88 13.32 20.57
C GLU A 108 -18.68 12.84 21.40
N ARG A 109 -18.33 11.55 21.31
CA ARG A 109 -17.23 10.92 22.05
C ARG A 109 -16.11 10.39 21.15
N GLY A 110 -16.01 10.86 19.92
CA GLY A 110 -14.90 10.59 19.03
C GLY A 110 -13.75 11.55 19.22
N PHE A 111 -12.51 11.11 18.97
CA PHE A 111 -11.32 11.97 18.97
C PHE A 111 -10.39 11.62 17.82
N ILE A 112 -10.03 12.62 17.00
CA ILE A 112 -9.03 12.45 15.93
C ILE A 112 -7.63 12.44 16.57
N GLN A 113 -6.93 11.31 16.47
CA GLN A 113 -5.57 11.13 16.98
C GLN A 113 -4.50 11.58 15.98
N SER A 114 -4.74 11.32 14.69
CA SER A 114 -3.82 11.73 13.64
C SER A 114 -4.58 12.16 12.40
N PHE A 115 -4.06 13.20 11.77
CA PHE A 115 -4.53 13.74 10.51
C PHE A 115 -3.31 13.93 9.62
N SER A 116 -3.23 13.21 8.51
CA SER A 116 -2.11 13.28 7.58
C SER A 116 -2.59 13.24 6.14
N TYR A 117 -2.14 14.20 5.34
CA TYR A 117 -2.41 14.26 3.91
C TYR A 117 -1.21 13.70 3.15
N ASP A 118 -1.45 12.75 2.26
CA ASP A 118 -0.38 12.09 1.49
C ASP A 118 -0.15 12.75 0.13
N GLU A 119 0.99 12.43 -0.50
CA GLU A 119 1.35 12.90 -1.84
C GLU A 119 0.42 12.36 -2.93
N THR A 120 -0.39 11.34 -2.64
CA THR A 120 -1.36 10.75 -3.57
C THR A 120 -2.69 11.53 -3.59
N GLY A 121 -2.84 12.51 -2.69
CA GLY A 121 -4.04 13.33 -2.57
C GLY A 121 -5.12 12.74 -1.65
N LEU A 122 -4.76 11.73 -0.84
CA LEU A 122 -5.67 11.11 0.12
C LEU A 122 -5.34 11.56 1.54
N LEU A 123 -6.39 11.72 2.33
CA LEU A 123 -6.33 12.01 3.75
C LEU A 123 -6.39 10.70 4.54
N ASN A 124 -5.38 10.48 5.37
CA ASN A 124 -5.32 9.38 6.32
C ASN A 124 -5.63 9.92 7.72
N LEU A 125 -6.65 9.33 8.34
CA LEU A 125 -7.22 9.75 9.61
C LEU A 125 -7.19 8.58 10.60
N SER A 126 -6.71 8.84 11.80
CA SER A 126 -6.86 7.91 12.93
C SER A 126 -7.84 8.50 13.92
N VAL A 127 -8.93 7.78 14.21
CA VAL A 127 -9.97 8.24 15.11
C VAL A 127 -10.17 7.24 16.24
N GLN A 128 -10.13 7.72 17.46
CA GLN A 128 -10.50 6.97 18.65
C GLN A 128 -12.00 7.12 18.91
N PHE A 129 -12.66 6.02 19.25
CA PHE A 129 -14.06 5.96 19.65
C PHE A 129 -14.20 5.20 20.98
N ASP A 130 -15.27 5.49 21.70
CA ASP A 130 -15.63 4.76 22.92
C ASP A 130 -16.44 3.49 22.60
N GLU A 131 -17.20 3.48 21.49
CA GLU A 131 -17.88 2.29 20.98
C GLU A 131 -17.42 1.90 19.57
N SER A 132 -17.44 0.60 19.26
CA SER A 132 -17.13 0.11 17.91
C SER A 132 -18.17 0.56 16.86
N ARG A 133 -19.40 0.84 17.30
CA ARG A 133 -20.50 1.31 16.45
C ARG A 133 -20.26 2.73 15.94
N ASP A 134 -19.59 3.55 16.73
CA ASP A 134 -19.30 4.94 16.39
C ASP A 134 -18.38 5.03 15.17
N ALA A 135 -17.47 4.06 14.98
CA ALA A 135 -16.62 3.99 13.78
C ALA A 135 -17.44 3.75 12.51
N ALA A 136 -18.47 2.91 12.58
CA ALA A 136 -19.37 2.67 11.46
C ALA A 136 -20.32 3.86 11.21
N TYR A 137 -20.76 4.51 12.29
CA TYR A 137 -21.55 5.75 12.21
C TYR A 137 -20.76 6.85 11.51
N PHE A 138 -19.51 7.07 11.91
CA PHE A 138 -18.63 8.04 11.27
C PHE A 138 -18.39 7.73 9.79
N LEU A 139 -18.12 6.46 9.45
CA LEU A 139 -17.99 6.01 8.05
C LEU A 139 -19.26 6.30 7.22
N TYR A 140 -20.43 6.08 7.80
CA TYR A 140 -21.71 6.34 7.15
C TYR A 140 -21.88 7.84 6.85
N HIS A 141 -21.58 8.72 7.80
CA HIS A 141 -21.72 10.17 7.63
C HIS A 141 -20.72 10.72 6.59
N LEU A 142 -19.50 10.19 6.56
CA LEU A 142 -18.54 10.52 5.52
C LEU A 142 -19.05 10.13 4.12
N ASN A 143 -19.70 8.96 3.98
CA ASN A 143 -20.24 8.51 2.69
C ASN A 143 -21.49 9.28 2.24
N GLU A 144 -22.25 9.87 3.16
CA GLU A 144 -23.43 10.68 2.83
C GLU A 144 -23.04 12.11 2.39
N SER A 145 -21.87 12.59 2.85
CA SER A 145 -21.37 13.91 2.54
C SER A 145 -20.84 14.00 1.09
N PRO A 146 -21.34 14.95 0.28
CA PRO A 146 -20.91 15.10 -1.12
C PRO A 146 -19.49 15.66 -1.28
N GLN A 147 -18.90 16.20 -0.21
CA GLN A 147 -17.56 16.79 -0.22
C GLN A 147 -16.45 15.74 -0.16
N TYR A 148 -16.78 14.50 0.24
CA TYR A 148 -15.82 13.41 0.41
C TYR A 148 -16.04 12.30 -0.62
N HIS A 149 -14.94 11.66 -1.04
CA HIS A 149 -14.96 10.54 -1.98
C HIS A 149 -13.88 9.52 -1.60
N SER A 150 -13.92 8.31 -2.18
CA SER A 150 -12.91 7.27 -1.94
C SER A 150 -12.70 6.97 -0.45
N ILE A 151 -13.80 6.79 0.30
CA ILE A 151 -13.75 6.60 1.75
C ILE A 151 -13.62 5.11 2.06
N ASP A 152 -12.52 4.75 2.69
CA ASP A 152 -12.19 3.39 3.07
C ASP A 152 -11.86 3.30 4.57
N LEU A 153 -12.47 2.33 5.25
CA LEU A 153 -12.11 1.96 6.62
C LEU A 153 -11.08 0.83 6.55
N SER A 154 -9.82 1.16 6.82
CA SER A 154 -8.70 0.22 6.75
C SER A 154 -8.69 -0.79 7.88
N SER A 155 -8.98 -0.36 9.11
CA SER A 155 -9.02 -1.27 10.26
C SER A 155 -9.76 -0.63 11.45
N ILE A 156 -10.31 -1.49 12.31
CA ILE A 156 -10.76 -1.13 13.66
C ILE A 156 -9.98 -2.00 14.63
N SER A 157 -9.25 -1.36 15.54
CA SER A 157 -8.47 -2.03 16.58
C SER A 157 -8.98 -1.66 17.97
N THR A 158 -8.84 -2.57 18.92
CA THR A 158 -9.14 -2.30 20.33
C THR A 158 -7.84 -1.97 21.04
N VAL A 159 -7.80 -0.83 21.74
CA VAL A 159 -6.67 -0.40 22.55
C VAL A 159 -7.04 -0.67 24.00
N GLU A 160 -6.38 -1.68 24.59
CA GLU A 160 -6.43 -1.93 26.01
C GLU A 160 -5.50 -0.96 26.73
N ILE A 161 -6.04 -0.10 27.58
CA ILE A 161 -5.26 0.87 28.35
C ILE A 161 -4.94 0.26 29.71
N GLY A 162 -3.73 -0.29 29.83
CA GLY A 162 -3.00 -0.43 31.09
C GLY A 162 -3.16 -1.76 31.84
N ASP A 163 -1.99 -2.32 32.19
CA ASP A 163 -1.63 -3.40 33.13
C ASP A 163 -2.73 -4.34 33.65
N GLU A 164 -2.38 -5.64 33.67
CA GLU A 164 -3.19 -6.84 34.02
C GLU A 164 -4.03 -6.78 35.33
N GLU A 165 -4.04 -5.66 36.05
CA GLU A 165 -4.69 -5.44 37.35
C GLU A 165 -5.83 -4.38 37.33
N ALA A 166 -6.10 -3.68 36.23
CA ALA A 166 -7.18 -2.68 36.15
C ALA A 166 -8.53 -3.27 35.68
N VAL A 167 -9.32 -3.83 36.61
CA VAL A 167 -10.57 -4.58 36.37
C VAL A 167 -11.76 -3.75 35.80
N ASN A 168 -11.55 -2.51 35.35
CA ASN A 168 -12.67 -1.71 34.81
C ASN A 168 -12.26 -0.58 33.87
N VAL A 169 -11.37 -0.86 32.92
CA VAL A 169 -11.08 0.10 31.84
C VAL A 169 -11.98 -0.25 30.65
N LEU A 170 -12.82 0.71 30.23
CA LEU A 170 -13.61 0.53 29.02
C LEU A 170 -12.66 0.41 27.82
N PRO A 171 -12.85 -0.59 26.94
CA PRO A 171 -12.01 -0.74 25.76
C PRO A 171 -12.19 0.48 24.86
N ARG A 172 -11.08 1.07 24.41
CA ARG A 172 -11.12 2.13 23.41
C ARG A 172 -10.97 1.53 22.02
N TYR A 173 -11.69 2.03 21.05
CA TYR A 173 -11.61 1.59 19.67
C TYR A 173 -10.86 2.62 18.84
N VAL A 174 -10.00 2.18 17.93
CA VAL A 174 -9.29 3.06 17.00
C VAL A 174 -9.60 2.61 15.59
N GLY A 175 -10.27 3.48 14.82
CA GLY A 175 -10.56 3.32 13.40
C GLY A 175 -9.54 4.06 12.55
N GLN A 176 -8.99 3.36 11.55
CA GLN A 176 -8.10 3.94 10.54
C GLN A 176 -8.91 4.18 9.27
N PHE A 177 -9.03 5.43 8.85
CA PHE A 177 -9.78 5.83 7.67
C PHE A 177 -8.85 6.45 6.63
N THR A 178 -9.11 6.17 5.37
CA THR A 178 -8.51 6.84 4.23
C THR A 178 -9.65 7.45 3.42
N LEU A 179 -9.56 8.74 3.08
CA LEU A 179 -10.61 9.44 2.35
C LEU A 179 -10.01 10.50 1.42
N GLY A 180 -10.60 10.68 0.25
CA GLY A 180 -10.36 11.82 -0.63
C GLY A 180 -11.41 12.91 -0.39
N PHE A 181 -11.09 14.15 -0.75
CA PHE A 181 -12.00 15.28 -0.62
C PHE A 181 -11.87 16.22 -1.81
N ASP A 182 -12.97 16.85 -2.19
CA ASP A 182 -12.96 17.83 -3.29
C ASP A 182 -12.49 19.20 -2.80
N ARG A 183 -11.29 19.59 -3.25
CA ARG A 183 -10.65 20.87 -2.91
C ARG A 183 -11.51 22.08 -3.28
N THR A 184 -12.23 22.01 -4.39
CA THR A 184 -13.01 23.15 -4.91
C THR A 184 -14.27 23.39 -4.09
N ALA A 185 -14.83 22.32 -3.50
CA ALA A 185 -16.02 22.40 -2.66
C ALA A 185 -15.72 23.14 -1.33
N PHE A 186 -14.54 22.92 -0.74
CA PHE A 186 -14.17 23.56 0.53
C PHE A 186 -13.76 25.02 0.39
N GLN A 187 -13.11 25.42 -0.71
CA GLN A 187 -12.78 26.83 -0.97
C GLN A 187 -14.04 27.69 -1.14
N ALA A 188 -15.05 27.17 -1.83
CA ALA A 188 -16.33 27.87 -2.00
C ALA A 188 -17.12 27.98 -0.68
N MET A 189 -16.94 27.05 0.27
CA MET A 189 -17.60 27.13 1.59
C MET A 189 -16.96 28.16 2.49
N ASP A 190 -15.64 28.29 2.44
CA ASP A 190 -14.87 29.27 3.21
C ASP A 190 -15.21 30.71 2.78
N GLU A 191 -15.25 30.97 1.46
CA GLU A 191 -15.67 32.27 0.90
C GLU A 191 -17.11 32.66 1.30
N LEU A 192 -18.02 31.67 1.43
CA LEU A 192 -19.40 31.91 1.86
C LEU A 192 -19.54 32.13 3.38
N GLU A 193 -18.67 31.52 4.20
CA GLU A 193 -18.63 31.79 5.64
C GLU A 193 -17.99 33.17 5.93
N GLU A 194 -17.02 33.62 5.12
CA GLU A 194 -16.44 34.96 5.22
C GLU A 194 -17.44 36.07 4.82
N GLU A 195 -18.17 35.93 3.71
CA GLU A 195 -19.21 36.91 3.32
C GLU A 195 -20.38 36.99 4.33
N GLY A 196 -20.65 35.89 5.05
CA GLY A 196 -21.68 35.85 6.10
C GLY A 196 -21.30 36.57 7.39
N THR A 197 -20.02 36.92 7.56
CA THR A 197 -19.50 37.55 8.78
C THR A 197 -19.34 39.07 8.63
N GLU A 198 -19.25 39.60 7.41
CA GLU A 198 -19.15 41.05 7.16
C GLU A 198 -20.46 41.83 7.31
N ASP A 199 -21.65 41.21 7.24
CA ASP A 199 -22.95 41.89 7.41
C ASP A 199 -23.40 41.99 8.89
N GLY A 200 -22.53 41.63 9.84
CA GLY A 200 -22.85 41.58 11.28
C GLY A 200 -22.31 42.73 12.13
N THR A 201 -21.50 43.65 11.58
CA THR A 201 -20.81 44.67 12.38
C THR A 201 -21.15 46.09 11.93
N GLU A 202 -22.42 46.48 12.04
CA GLU A 202 -22.79 47.90 12.14
C GLU A 202 -24.21 48.02 12.72
N ASN A 203 -24.33 48.18 14.04
CA ASN A 203 -25.02 49.33 14.64
C ASN A 203 -25.13 49.18 16.17
N ASP A 204 -24.05 49.48 16.89
CA ASP A 204 -24.16 49.99 18.27
C ASP A 204 -23.61 51.41 18.26
N THR A 205 -24.36 52.32 17.63
CA THR A 205 -24.21 53.76 17.87
C THR A 205 -25.18 54.15 18.98
N GLU A 206 -24.62 54.38 20.15
CA GLU A 206 -24.96 55.42 21.13
C GLU A 206 -26.32 56.15 20.90
N THR A 207 -27.25 55.97 21.84
CA THR A 207 -28.30 56.96 22.08
C THR A 207 -28.39 57.19 23.58
N ASP A 208 -27.91 58.37 23.97
CA ASP A 208 -28.19 59.04 25.22
C ASP A 208 -29.72 59.07 25.49
N GLU A 209 -30.13 58.59 26.66
CA GLU A 209 -31.36 59.07 27.31
C GLU A 209 -30.99 59.65 28.68
N ASP A 210 -30.82 60.98 28.67
CA ASP A 210 -31.11 61.86 29.79
C ASP A 210 -32.58 61.70 30.22
N GLY A 211 -32.81 61.56 31.52
CA GLY A 211 -34.13 61.36 32.08
C GLY A 211 -34.08 61.06 33.57
N GLY A 212 -33.87 62.09 34.37
CA GLY A 212 -33.97 61.99 35.83
C GLY A 212 -35.39 61.68 36.32
N GLU A 213 -35.47 61.21 37.56
CA GLU A 213 -36.49 61.53 38.58
C GLU A 213 -35.99 60.90 39.90
N GLU A 214 -35.56 61.74 40.85
CA GLU A 214 -36.29 62.07 42.09
C GLU A 214 -36.65 60.86 42.97
N LEU A 215 -35.93 60.72 44.10
CA LEU A 215 -36.42 60.85 45.50
C LEU A 215 -35.39 60.30 46.50
#